data_AF-A0A416D4R8-F1
#
_entry.id   AF-A0A416D4R8-F1
#
_cell.length_a   1.000
_cell.length_b   1.000
_cell.length_c   1.000
_cell.angle_alpha   90.00
_cell.angle_beta   90.00
_cell.angle_gamma   90.00
#
_symmetry.space_group_name_H-M   'P 1'
#
loop_
_entity.id
_entity.type
_entity.pdbx_description
1 polymer ?
#
loop_
_entity_poly.entity_id
_entity_poly.type
_entity_poly.pdbx_seq_one_letter_code
_entity_poly.pdbx_strand_id
1 'polypeptide(L)'
;MISIEIIVQAELDKIKAQLPGRTARVSSALRNSVFNVMAGGGVSAPGQPPGVRTGNYRNSFVSSTESNGMSFTAKVTSDCLYGPFLEDGTSKMAARPHCDRIAEDALPQAIAIYSEPY
;
A
#
# COMPACT_ATOMS: atom_id res chain seq x y z
N MET A 1 34.39 -32.93 -12.37
CA MET A 1 33.97 -31.53 -12.10
C MET A 1 33.84 -31.41 -10.60
N ILE A 2 34.52 -30.46 -9.96
CA ILE A 2 34.46 -30.26 -8.49
C ILE A 2 33.43 -29.15 -8.22
N SER A 3 32.46 -29.43 -7.34
CA SER A 3 31.47 -28.47 -6.83
C SER A 3 31.71 -28.25 -5.33
N ILE A 4 31.61 -27.00 -4.86
CA ILE A 4 31.65 -26.64 -3.44
C ILE A 4 30.36 -25.86 -3.15
N GLU A 5 29.53 -26.39 -2.25
CA GLU A 5 28.19 -25.87 -1.95
C GLU A 5 28.02 -25.63 -0.43
N ILE A 6 27.28 -24.58 -0.08
CA ILE A 6 26.86 -24.27 1.29
C ILE A 6 25.36 -24.03 1.27
N ILE A 7 24.62 -24.71 2.16
CA ILE A 7 23.17 -24.63 2.24
C ILE A 7 22.80 -23.74 3.44
N VAL A 8 22.07 -22.64 3.19
CA VAL A 8 21.68 -21.64 4.20
C VAL A 8 20.19 -21.70 4.57
N GLN A 9 19.56 -22.87 4.45
CA GLN A 9 18.12 -23.05 4.57
C GLN A 9 17.54 -22.55 5.91
N ALA A 10 18.24 -22.79 7.02
CA ALA A 10 17.79 -22.37 8.34
C ALA A 10 17.65 -20.83 8.48
N GLU A 11 18.55 -20.06 7.87
CA GLU A 11 18.47 -18.60 7.88
C GLU A 11 17.34 -18.09 6.98
N LEU A 12 17.14 -18.74 5.83
CA LEU A 12 16.01 -18.43 4.95
C LEU A 12 14.67 -18.65 5.66
N ASP A 13 14.54 -19.73 6.42
CA ASP A 13 13.30 -20.07 7.12
C ASP A 13 12.98 -19.07 8.24
N LYS A 14 14.00 -18.59 8.97
CA LYS A 14 13.84 -17.52 9.98
C LYS A 14 13.31 -16.23 9.36
N ILE A 15 13.92 -15.80 8.24
CA ILE A 15 13.48 -14.59 7.52
C ILE A 15 12.03 -14.77 7.06
N LYS A 16 11.71 -15.92 6.44
CA LYS A 16 10.35 -16.23 5.97
C LYS A 16 9.32 -16.19 7.08
N ALA A 17 9.65 -16.63 8.29
CA ALA A 17 8.74 -16.58 9.43
C ALA A 17 8.36 -15.16 9.85
N GLN A 18 9.21 -14.16 9.59
CA GLN A 18 8.95 -12.76 9.95
C GLN A 18 8.27 -11.94 8.85
N LEU A 19 8.39 -12.36 7.59
CA LEU A 19 7.81 -11.65 6.45
C LEU A 19 6.30 -11.38 6.57
N PRO A 20 5.44 -12.30 7.07
CA PRO A 20 4.02 -12.02 7.25
C PRO A 20 3.75 -10.80 8.15
N GLY A 21 4.44 -10.72 9.30
CA GLY A 21 4.26 -9.62 10.25
C GLY A 21 4.71 -8.28 9.69
N ARG A 22 5.84 -8.26 8.98
CA ARG A 22 6.33 -7.06 8.30
C ARG A 22 5.38 -6.60 7.19
N THR A 23 4.87 -7.55 6.41
CA THR A 23 3.91 -7.27 5.32
C THR A 23 2.61 -6.67 5.87
N ALA A 24 2.12 -7.16 7.01
CA ALA A 24 0.95 -6.59 7.68
C ALA A 24 1.20 -5.15 8.20
N ARG A 25 2.41 -4.86 8.67
CA ARG A 25 2.79 -3.49 9.05
C ARG A 25 2.86 -2.57 7.83
N VAL A 26 3.33 -3.06 6.69
CA VAL A 26 3.36 -2.30 5.43
C VAL A 26 1.95 -2.04 4.91
N SER A 27 1.03 -3.01 4.98
CA SER A 27 -0.37 -2.80 4.58
C SER A 27 -1.07 -1.78 5.49
N SER A 28 -0.71 -1.76 6.78
CA SER A 28 -1.15 -0.71 7.72
C SER A 28 -0.57 0.67 7.35
N ALA A 29 0.71 0.74 6.95
CA ALA A 29 1.33 1.97 6.48
C ALA A 29 0.65 2.51 5.20
N LEU A 30 0.34 1.64 4.24
CA LEU A 30 -0.46 1.99 3.06
C LEU A 30 -1.82 2.56 3.45
N ARG A 31 -2.51 1.93 4.40
CA ARG A 31 -3.81 2.41 4.88
C ARG A 31 -3.73 3.79 5.53
N ASN A 32 -2.67 4.04 6.30
CA ASN A 32 -2.41 5.35 6.93
C ASN A 32 -2.10 6.41 5.88
N SER A 33 -1.32 6.07 4.86
CA SER A 33 -1.02 6.94 3.73
C SER A 33 -2.29 7.41 2.98
N VAL A 34 -3.32 6.56 2.85
CA VAL A 34 -4.65 6.99 2.35
C VAL A 34 -5.18 8.20 3.14
N PHE A 35 -5.06 8.19 4.47
CA PHE A 35 -5.53 9.31 5.29
C PHE A 35 -4.68 10.56 5.13
N ASN A 36 -3.36 10.40 4.96
CA ASN A 36 -2.43 11.51 4.74
C ASN A 36 -2.68 12.19 3.39
N VAL A 37 -2.72 11.39 2.31
CA VAL A 37 -2.90 11.89 0.94
C VAL A 37 -4.29 12.50 0.73
N MET A 38 -5.32 11.93 1.35
CA MET A 38 -6.71 12.42 1.27
C MET A 38 -7.09 13.24 2.50
N ALA A 39 -6.18 14.07 3.02
CA ALA A 39 -6.43 14.90 4.21
C ALA A 39 -7.21 16.19 3.91
N GLY A 40 -7.17 16.67 2.66
CA GLY A 40 -7.76 17.96 2.27
C GLY A 40 -9.28 17.99 2.49
N GLY A 41 -9.79 19.06 3.10
CA GLY A 41 -11.24 19.24 3.30
C GLY A 41 -11.96 19.74 2.05
N GLY A 42 -13.25 19.40 1.92
CA GLY A 42 -14.11 19.97 0.88
C GLY A 42 -13.90 19.36 -0.51
N VAL A 43 -14.14 20.16 -1.56
CA VAL A 43 -14.00 19.74 -2.95
C VAL A 43 -12.58 20.07 -3.40
N SER A 44 -11.78 19.09 -3.82
CA SER A 44 -10.43 19.35 -4.31
C SER A 44 -10.43 19.99 -5.72
N ALA A 45 -9.29 20.48 -6.18
CA ALA A 45 -9.08 20.94 -7.55
C ALA A 45 -8.72 19.75 -8.49
N PRO A 46 -8.87 19.89 -9.82
CA PRO A 46 -8.32 18.94 -10.79
C PRO A 46 -6.83 18.62 -10.52
N GLY A 47 -6.44 17.36 -10.65
CA GLY A 47 -5.06 16.90 -10.42
C GLY A 47 -4.65 16.76 -8.94
N GLN A 48 -5.42 17.34 -8.01
CA GLN A 48 -5.21 17.15 -6.56
C GLN A 48 -5.91 15.87 -6.07
N PRO A 49 -5.42 15.24 -4.98
CA PRO A 49 -6.09 14.11 -4.36
C PRO A 49 -7.55 14.41 -3.99
N PRO A 50 -8.42 13.40 -3.87
CA PRO A 50 -9.82 13.64 -3.51
C PRO A 50 -9.95 14.28 -2.12
N GLY A 51 -10.72 15.37 -2.05
CA GLY A 51 -11.04 16.04 -0.80
C GLY A 51 -12.11 15.30 0.01
N VAL A 52 -12.13 15.56 1.31
CA VAL A 52 -13.00 14.90 2.29
C VAL A 52 -14.16 15.81 2.65
N ARG A 53 -15.37 15.34 2.33
CA ARG A 53 -16.63 15.91 2.86
C ARG A 53 -17.21 15.04 3.98
N THR A 54 -17.61 13.81 3.65
CA THR A 54 -18.11 12.80 4.61
C THR A 54 -17.06 11.74 4.94
N GLY A 55 -16.03 11.60 4.10
CA GLY A 55 -14.96 10.63 4.26
C GLY A 55 -15.29 9.21 3.82
N ASN A 56 -16.47 8.96 3.23
CA ASN A 56 -16.90 7.60 2.84
C ASN A 56 -15.84 6.85 2.02
N TYR A 57 -15.34 7.46 0.94
CA TYR A 57 -14.33 6.83 0.10
C TYR A 57 -12.98 6.61 0.80
N ARG A 58 -12.50 7.61 1.53
CA ARG A 58 -11.26 7.47 2.32
C ARG A 58 -11.38 6.37 3.37
N ASN A 59 -12.57 6.21 3.96
CA ASN A 59 -12.83 5.26 5.03
C ASN A 59 -13.11 3.84 4.50
N SER A 60 -13.51 3.66 3.24
CA SER A 60 -13.76 2.35 2.62
C SER A 60 -12.51 1.56 2.28
N PHE A 61 -11.32 2.18 2.32
CA PHE A 61 -10.07 1.45 2.14
C PHE A 61 -9.84 0.44 3.29
N VAL A 62 -9.49 -0.79 2.93
CA VAL A 62 -9.19 -1.89 3.85
C VAL A 62 -7.81 -2.44 3.52
N SER A 63 -6.95 -2.57 4.52
CA SER A 63 -5.62 -3.18 4.38
C SER A 63 -5.75 -4.70 4.33
N SER A 64 -5.01 -5.34 3.43
CA SER A 64 -4.92 -6.79 3.33
C SER A 64 -3.50 -7.22 2.99
N THR A 65 -3.22 -8.50 3.17
CA THR A 65 -1.94 -9.12 2.80
C THR A 65 -2.21 -10.38 2.01
N GLU A 66 -1.42 -10.60 0.97
CA GLU A 66 -1.43 -11.83 0.19
C GLU A 66 -0.06 -12.49 0.25
N SER A 67 -0.05 -13.82 0.31
CA SER A 67 1.16 -14.62 0.23
C SER A 67 0.93 -15.79 -0.71
N ASN A 68 1.89 -16.05 -1.60
CA ASN A 68 1.87 -17.20 -2.52
C ASN A 68 3.05 -18.16 -2.27
N GLY A 69 3.61 -18.13 -1.05
CA GLY A 69 4.76 -18.95 -0.65
C GLY A 69 6.13 -18.44 -1.11
N MET A 70 6.19 -17.67 -2.20
CA MET A 70 7.43 -17.04 -2.69
C MET A 70 7.43 -15.52 -2.56
N SER A 71 6.27 -14.88 -2.57
CA SER A 71 6.10 -13.44 -2.42
C SER A 71 5.09 -13.10 -1.34
N PHE A 72 5.34 -11.98 -0.66
CA PHE A 72 4.42 -11.36 0.28
C PHE A 72 4.05 -9.98 -0.24
N THR A 73 2.76 -9.73 -0.41
CA THR A 73 2.23 -8.50 -0.99
C THR A 73 1.35 -7.81 0.04
N ALA A 74 1.73 -6.59 0.40
CA ALA A 74 0.88 -5.68 1.17
C ALA A 74 -0.05 -4.93 0.23
N LYS A 75 -1.34 -4.85 0.58
CA LYS A 75 -2.36 -4.19 -0.24
C LYS A 75 -3.24 -3.29 0.60
N VAL A 76 -3.83 -2.30 -0.05
CA VAL A 76 -4.99 -1.57 0.45
C VAL A 76 -6.00 -1.49 -0.70
N THR A 77 -7.26 -1.82 -0.42
CA THR A 77 -8.31 -1.89 -1.44
C THR A 77 -9.55 -1.19 -0.95
N SER A 78 -10.26 -0.50 -1.84
CA SER A 78 -11.56 0.10 -1.56
C SER A 78 -12.63 -0.56 -2.43
N ASP A 79 -13.79 -0.84 -1.85
CA ASP A 79 -14.99 -1.34 -2.54
C ASP A 79 -15.88 -0.21 -3.10
N CYS A 80 -15.50 1.04 -2.87
CA CYS A 80 -16.26 2.19 -3.31
C CYS A 80 -16.30 2.32 -4.84
N LEU A 81 -17.49 2.16 -5.41
CA LEU A 81 -17.74 2.12 -6.86
C LEU A 81 -17.20 3.33 -7.64
N TYR A 82 -17.18 4.51 -7.02
CA TYR A 82 -16.73 5.74 -7.68
C TYR A 82 -15.23 6.01 -7.52
N GLY A 83 -14.47 5.12 -6.88
CA GLY A 83 -13.01 5.25 -6.73
C GLY A 83 -12.26 5.39 -8.06
N PRO A 84 -12.48 4.50 -9.04
CA PRO A 84 -11.84 4.61 -10.36
C PRO A 84 -12.18 5.93 -11.08
N PHE A 85 -13.42 6.42 -10.92
CA PHE A 85 -13.82 7.71 -11.51
C PHE A 85 -13.05 8.88 -10.88
N LEU A 86 -12.69 8.79 -9.60
CA LEU A 86 -11.85 9.79 -8.96
C LEU A 86 -10.40 9.68 -9.44
N GLU A 87 -9.85 8.48 -9.56
CA GLU A 87 -8.46 8.29 -10.02
C GLU A 87 -8.27 8.76 -11.46
N ASP A 88 -9.08 8.23 -12.38
CA ASP A 88 -8.90 8.40 -13.83
C ASP A 88 -9.70 9.58 -14.40
N GLY A 89 -10.66 10.10 -13.63
CA GLY A 89 -11.63 11.07 -14.11
C GLY A 89 -12.75 10.44 -14.93
N THR A 90 -13.60 11.30 -15.49
CA THR A 90 -14.71 10.94 -16.38
C THR A 90 -14.86 12.00 -17.47
N SER A 91 -15.78 11.80 -18.42
CA SER A 91 -16.10 12.83 -19.43
C SER A 91 -16.60 14.16 -18.86
N LYS A 92 -17.04 14.19 -17.59
CA LYS A 92 -17.60 15.38 -16.92
C LYS A 92 -16.77 15.85 -15.73
N MET A 93 -15.70 15.14 -15.37
CA MET A 93 -14.90 15.43 -14.19
C MET A 93 -13.43 15.12 -14.44
N ALA A 94 -12.57 16.10 -14.21
CA ALA A 94 -11.12 15.87 -14.29
C ALA A 94 -10.62 14.95 -13.17
N ALA A 95 -9.63 14.13 -13.51
CA ALA A 95 -8.96 13.18 -12.64
C ALA A 95 -8.43 13.81 -11.34
N ARG A 96 -8.50 13.01 -10.27
CA ARG A 96 -8.00 13.26 -8.90
C ARG A 96 -7.04 12.12 -8.54
N PRO A 97 -5.90 12.01 -9.24
CA PRO A 97 -4.99 10.89 -9.05
C PRO A 97 -4.47 10.86 -7.62
N HIS A 98 -4.44 9.68 -7.01
CA HIS A 98 -4.03 9.52 -5.62
C HIS A 98 -3.42 8.15 -5.34
N CYS A 99 -3.64 7.13 -6.18
CA CYS A 99 -3.07 5.80 -5.97
C CYS A 99 -1.53 5.82 -5.89
N ASP A 100 -0.87 6.42 -6.88
CA ASP A 100 0.60 6.51 -6.90
C ASP A 100 1.13 7.33 -5.73
N ARG A 101 0.45 8.44 -5.40
CA ARG A 101 0.81 9.29 -4.25
C ARG A 101 0.71 8.55 -2.92
N ILE A 102 -0.27 7.66 -2.78
CA ILE A 102 -0.42 6.82 -1.59
C ILE A 102 0.76 5.85 -1.50
N ALA A 103 1.14 5.23 -2.62
CA ALA A 103 2.29 4.33 -2.66
C ALA A 103 3.60 5.06 -2.33
N GLU A 104 3.80 6.26 -2.89
CA GLU A 104 4.96 7.11 -2.65
C GLU A 104 5.06 7.57 -1.18
N ASP A 105 3.96 8.01 -0.56
CA ASP A 105 3.92 8.42 0.85
C ASP A 105 4.19 7.24 1.80
N ALA A 106 3.74 6.04 1.46
CA ALA A 106 3.96 4.83 2.27
C ALA A 106 5.36 4.22 2.09
N LEU A 107 6.05 4.53 0.98
CA LEU A 107 7.31 3.89 0.59
C LEU A 107 8.41 4.03 1.66
N PRO A 108 8.67 5.20 2.26
CA PRO A 108 9.69 5.34 3.30
C PRO A 108 9.42 4.44 4.51
N GLN A 109 8.16 4.34 4.93
CA GLN A 109 7.77 3.49 6.06
C GLN A 109 7.91 2.00 5.72
N ALA A 110 7.58 1.61 4.48
CA ALA A 110 7.78 0.25 4.02
C ALA A 110 9.27 -0.14 4.01
N ILE A 111 10.14 0.74 3.50
CA ILE A 111 11.59 0.56 3.53
C ILE A 111 12.10 0.43 4.97
N ALA A 112 11.64 1.29 5.87
CA ALA A 112 12.02 1.24 7.28
C ALA A 112 11.67 -0.12 7.91
N ILE A 113 10.45 -0.62 7.71
CA ILE A 113 10.00 -1.92 8.24
C ILE A 113 10.86 -3.09 7.72
N TYR A 114 11.17 -3.11 6.41
CA TYR A 114 11.99 -4.19 5.85
C TYR A 114 13.49 -4.05 6.13
N SER A 115 13.95 -2.88 6.56
CA SER A 115 15.33 -2.64 6.99
C SER A 115 15.60 -3.03 8.45
N GLU A 116 14.57 -3.36 9.23
CA GLU A 116 14.73 -3.86 10.60
C GLU A 116 15.49 -5.20 10.62
N PRO A 117 16.28 -5.50 11.68
CA PRO A 117 16.95 -6.80 11.82
C PRO A 117 15.95 -7.97 11.81
N TYR A 118 16.24 -9.00 11.02
CA TYR A 118 15.49 -10.28 10.97
C TYR A 118 15.95 -11.24 12.07
#